data_AF-A0A395P082-F1
#
_entry.id   AF-A0A395P082-F1
#
_cell.length_a   1.000
_cell.length_b   1.000
_cell.length_c   1.000
_cell.angle_alpha   90.00
_cell.angle_beta   90.00
_cell.angle_gamma   90.00
#
_symmetry.space_group_name_H-M   'P 1'
#
loop_
_entity.id
_entity.type
_entity.pdbx_description
1 polymer ?
#
loop_
_entity_poly.entity_id
_entity_poly.type
_entity_poly.pdbx_seq_one_letter_code
_entity_poly.pdbx_strand_id
1 'polypeptide(L)'
;MPAKSFFILRLKTVPAKYGLSKNIQDLLQALDHYHSGAIDAVELGRLVRLSPNRRAAIANTITKCAGIIKKQPEEIATCVEVIEMCTELLEIAGK
;
A
#
# COMPACT_ATOMS: atom_id res chain seq x y z
N MET A 1 -16.41 -8.39 1.99
CA MET A 1 -15.01 -8.86 2.17
C MET A 1 -14.35 -7.95 3.18
N PRO A 2 -13.52 -8.43 4.13
CA PRO A 2 -12.81 -7.52 5.00
C PRO A 2 -11.93 -6.64 4.11
N ALA A 3 -12.14 -5.33 4.18
CA ALA A 3 -11.45 -4.35 3.34
C ALA A 3 -9.94 -4.56 3.50
N LYS A 4 -9.21 -4.54 2.39
CA LYS A 4 -7.75 -4.62 2.35
C LYS A 4 -7.21 -3.55 3.29
N SER A 5 -6.74 -3.96 4.47
CA SER A 5 -6.45 -3.03 5.56
C SER A 5 -5.00 -3.16 6.00
N PHE A 6 -4.35 -2.01 6.13
CA PHE A 6 -3.00 -1.92 6.63
C PHE A 6 -2.89 -2.42 8.08
N PHE A 7 -3.94 -2.24 8.90
CA PHE A 7 -4.00 -2.83 10.25
C PHE A 7 -3.81 -4.35 10.23
N ILE A 8 -4.50 -5.07 9.33
CA ILE A 8 -4.38 -6.52 9.21
C ILE A 8 -2.99 -6.93 8.73
N LEU A 9 -2.40 -6.18 7.78
CA LEU A 9 -1.02 -6.41 7.34
C LEU A 9 -0.02 -6.24 8.48
N ARG A 10 -0.22 -5.25 9.36
CA ARG A 10 0.61 -5.05 10.56
C ARG A 10 0.52 -6.21 11.53
N LEU A 11 -0.69 -6.73 11.80
CA LEU A 11 -0.88 -7.89 12.67
C LEU A 11 -0.15 -9.13 12.11
N LYS A 12 -0.15 -9.30 10.79
CA LYS A 12 0.60 -10.37 10.10
C LYS A 12 2.12 -10.09 9.99
N THR A 13 2.61 -8.98 10.53
CA THR A 13 4.02 -8.51 10.45
C THR A 13 4.53 -8.29 9.01
N VAL A 14 3.63 -8.11 8.04
CA VAL A 14 3.96 -7.96 6.61
C VAL A 14 4.90 -6.77 6.36
N PRO A 15 4.71 -5.59 6.98
CA PRO A 15 5.62 -4.46 6.73
C PRO A 15 7.07 -4.75 7.05
N ALA A 16 7.32 -5.49 8.14
CA ALA A 16 8.67 -5.89 8.54
C ALA A 16 9.19 -7.01 7.62
N LYS A 17 8.39 -8.07 7.42
CA LYS A 17 8.77 -9.22 6.58
C LYS A 17 9.12 -8.82 5.15
N TYR A 18 8.35 -7.89 4.58
CA TYR A 18 8.54 -7.45 3.19
C TYR A 18 9.49 -6.24 3.12
N GLY A 19 9.99 -5.73 4.25
CA GLY A 19 10.83 -4.55 4.28
C GLY A 19 10.16 -3.34 3.62
N LEU A 20 8.88 -3.11 3.93
CA LEU A 20 8.13 -1.97 3.40
C LEU A 20 8.68 -0.67 3.99
N SER A 21 8.97 0.31 3.14
CA SER A 21 9.50 1.61 3.57
C SER A 21 8.49 2.39 4.43
N LYS A 22 8.97 3.33 5.25
CA LYS A 22 8.09 4.19 6.06
C LYS A 22 7.09 4.96 5.20
N ASN A 23 7.53 5.45 4.03
CA ASN A 23 6.69 6.17 3.08
C ASN A 23 5.47 5.35 2.63
N ILE A 24 5.64 4.07 2.27
CA ILE A 24 4.50 3.25 1.84
C ILE A 24 3.63 2.86 3.04
N GLN A 25 4.21 2.60 4.21
CA GLN A 25 3.44 2.33 5.43
C GLN A 25 2.52 3.49 5.79
N ASP A 26 3.02 4.73 5.71
CA ASP A 26 2.22 5.93 5.98
C ASP A 26 1.10 6.11 4.94
N LEU A 27 1.36 5.78 3.67
CA LEU A 27 0.34 5.81 2.62
C LEU A 27 -0.74 4.73 2.80
N LEU A 28 -0.35 3.50 3.14
CA LEU A 28 -1.30 2.42 3.41
C LEU A 28 -2.15 2.73 4.65
N GLN A 29 -1.57 3.36 5.66
CA GLN A 29 -2.33 3.88 6.79
C GLN A 29 -3.29 5.00 6.38
N ALA A 30 -2.87 5.92 5.51
CA ALA A 30 -3.75 6.94 4.97
C ALA A 30 -4.89 6.35 4.13
N LEU A 31 -4.67 5.22 3.45
CA LEU A 31 -5.72 4.49 2.76
C LEU A 31 -6.77 3.92 3.72
N ASP A 32 -6.35 3.34 4.85
CA ASP A 32 -7.27 2.92 5.92
C ASP A 32 -8.09 4.12 6.44
N HIS A 33 -7.46 5.29 6.62
CA HIS A 33 -8.15 6.52 7.02
C HIS A 33 -9.19 6.95 5.99
N TYR A 34 -8.87 6.86 4.70
CA TYR A 34 -9.81 7.13 3.61
C TYR A 34 -11.00 6.16 3.63
N HIS A 35 -10.76 4.85 3.80
CA HIS A 35 -11.84 3.86 3.91
C HIS A 35 -12.73 4.07 5.13
N SER A 36 -12.18 4.59 6.23
CA SER A 36 -12.95 4.96 7.43
C SER A 36 -13.71 6.28 7.31
N GLY A 37 -13.52 7.03 6.21
CA GLY A 37 -14.11 8.36 6.02
C GLY A 37 -13.42 9.47 6.82
N ALA A 38 -12.26 9.21 7.43
CA ALA A 38 -11.51 10.19 8.22
C ALA A 38 -10.78 11.22 7.35
N ILE A 39 -10.42 10.86 6.12
CA ILE A 39 -9.86 11.77 5.10
C ILE A 39 -10.60 11.55 3.78
N ASP A 40 -10.63 12.57 2.93
CA ASP A 40 -11.22 12.47 1.59
C ASP A 40 -10.21 12.06 0.51
N ALA A 41 -10.72 11.80 -0.70
CA ALA A 41 -9.90 11.40 -1.85
C ALA A 41 -8.92 12.51 -2.29
N VAL A 42 -9.25 13.79 -2.08
CA VAL A 42 -8.40 14.92 -2.47
C VAL A 42 -7.19 14.98 -1.55
N GLU A 43 -7.39 14.84 -0.25
CA GLU A 43 -6.33 14.80 0.76
C GLU A 43 -5.40 13.60 0.52
N LEU A 44 -5.96 12.40 0.33
CA LEU A 44 -5.16 11.21 0.04
C LEU A 44 -4.39 11.35 -1.28
N GLY A 45 -5.04 11.82 -2.34
CA GLY A 45 -4.39 12.08 -3.63
C GLY A 45 -3.26 13.09 -3.51
N ARG A 46 -3.42 14.14 -2.67
CA ARG A 46 -2.36 15.13 -2.39
C ARG A 46 -1.15 14.49 -1.71
N LEU A 47 -1.36 13.59 -0.74
CA LEU A 47 -0.27 12.88 -0.04
C LEU A 47 0.60 12.06 -1.00
N VAL A 48 0.00 11.51 -2.05
CA VAL A 48 0.71 10.77 -3.10
C VAL A 48 1.38 11.74 -4.08
N ARG A 49 0.64 12.69 -4.67
CA ARG A 49 1.12 13.57 -5.75
C ARG A 49 2.28 14.48 -5.33
N LEU A 50 2.18 15.10 -4.15
CA LEU A 50 3.13 16.13 -3.72
C LEU A 50 4.50 15.57 -3.29
N SER A 51 4.64 14.26 -3.11
CA SER A 51 5.91 13.64 -2.71
C SER A 51 6.39 12.64 -3.76
N PRO A 52 7.46 12.96 -4.51
CA PRO A 52 8.10 12.03 -5.43
C PRO A 52 8.55 10.73 -4.73
N ASN A 53 9.05 10.84 -3.49
CA ASN A 53 9.50 9.70 -2.70
C ASN A 53 8.35 8.73 -2.36
N ARG A 54 7.14 9.26 -2.13
CA ARG A 54 5.95 8.45 -1.87
C ARG A 54 5.48 7.73 -3.13
N ARG A 55 5.47 8.41 -4.29
CA ARG A 55 5.18 7.76 -5.59
C ARG A 55 6.18 6.65 -5.91
N ALA A 56 7.47 6.91 -5.70
CA ALA A 56 8.51 5.91 -5.87
C ALA A 56 8.34 4.74 -4.88
N ALA A 57 7.93 5.01 -3.64
CA ALA A 57 7.67 3.97 -2.66
C ALA A 57 6.53 3.01 -3.08
N ILE A 58 5.49 3.50 -3.75
CA ILE A 58 4.43 2.67 -4.33
C ILE A 58 5.01 1.73 -5.39
N ALA A 59 5.68 2.28 -6.41
CA ALA A 59 6.27 1.48 -7.49
C ALA A 59 7.28 0.44 -6.96
N ASN A 60 8.17 0.86 -6.06
CA ASN A 60 9.14 -0.03 -5.42
C ASN A 60 8.48 -1.16 -4.63
N THR A 61 7.34 -0.89 -4.00
CA THR A 61 6.59 -1.91 -3.24
C THR A 61 5.96 -2.93 -4.19
N ILE A 62 5.36 -2.49 -5.30
CA ILE A 62 4.82 -3.40 -6.34
C ILE A 62 5.93 -4.30 -6.89
N THR A 63 7.07 -3.72 -7.27
CA THR A 63 8.24 -4.49 -7.76
C THR A 63 8.73 -5.48 -6.70
N LYS A 64 8.74 -5.08 -5.42
CA LYS A 64 9.16 -5.96 -4.34
C LYS A 64 8.20 -7.13 -4.13
N CYS A 65 6.90 -6.88 -4.13
CA CYS A 65 5.88 -7.94 -4.07
C CYS A 65 6.02 -8.92 -5.23
N ALA A 66 6.24 -8.45 -6.46
CA ALA A 66 6.52 -9.32 -7.61
C ALA A 66 7.79 -10.18 -7.39
N GLY A 67 8.84 -9.59 -6.82
CA GLY A 67 10.06 -10.32 -6.46
C GLY A 67 9.87 -11.37 -5.36
N ILE A 68 9.02 -11.09 -4.37
CA ILE A 68 8.65 -12.04 -3.32
C ILE A 68 7.86 -13.19 -3.93
N ILE A 69 6.83 -12.92 -4.73
CA ILE A 69 6.02 -13.95 -5.40
C ILE A 69 6.90 -14.93 -6.18
N LYS A 70 7.91 -14.42 -6.89
CA LYS A 70 8.84 -15.27 -7.66
C LYS A 70 9.67 -16.21 -6.78
N LYS A 71 9.98 -15.81 -5.54
CA LYS A 71 10.83 -16.57 -4.60
C LYS A 71 10.02 -17.43 -3.63
N GLN A 72 8.83 -16.98 -3.26
CA GLN A 72 7.94 -17.51 -2.23
C GLN A 72 6.50 -17.46 -2.76
N PRO A 73 6.11 -18.41 -3.63
CA PRO A 73 4.77 -18.45 -4.21
C PRO A 73 3.63 -18.55 -3.17
N GLU A 74 3.93 -19.07 -1.97
CA GLU A 74 2.99 -19.14 -0.85
C GLU A 74 2.53 -17.76 -0.35
N GLU A 75 3.33 -16.71 -0.56
CA GLU A 75 3.00 -15.34 -0.17
C GLU A 75 2.17 -14.58 -1.22
N ILE A 76 1.72 -15.26 -2.28
CA ILE A 76 1.04 -14.64 -3.41
C ILE A 76 -0.22 -13.87 -2.98
N ALA A 77 -1.03 -14.44 -2.08
CA ALA A 77 -2.26 -13.80 -1.62
C ALA A 77 -1.97 -12.46 -0.93
N THR A 78 -1.04 -12.45 0.03
CA THR A 78 -0.63 -11.24 0.74
C THR A 78 0.03 -10.21 -0.19
N CYS A 79 0.86 -10.65 -1.14
CA CYS A 79 1.49 -9.76 -2.11
C CYS A 79 0.46 -9.12 -3.05
N VAL A 80 -0.54 -9.88 -3.50
CA VAL A 80 -1.65 -9.35 -4.31
C VAL A 80 -2.44 -8.31 -3.51
N GLU A 81 -2.78 -8.57 -2.25
CA GLU A 81 -3.46 -7.58 -1.39
C GLU A 81 -2.67 -6.25 -1.31
N VAL A 82 -1.35 -6.31 -1.09
CA VAL A 82 -0.49 -5.12 -1.04
C VAL A 82 -0.45 -4.39 -2.38
N ILE A 83 -0.35 -5.12 -3.50
CA ILE A 83 -0.34 -4.54 -4.84
C ILE A 83 -1.67 -3.84 -5.12
N GLU A 84 -2.79 -4.44 -4.77
CA GLU A 84 -4.11 -3.85 -4.98
C GLU A 84 -4.31 -2.56 -4.17
N MET A 85 -3.83 -2.51 -2.92
CA MET A 85 -3.83 -1.26 -2.15
C MET A 85 -2.91 -0.19 -2.76
N CYS A 86 -1.77 -0.60 -3.32
CA CYS A 86 -0.88 0.31 -4.05
C CYS A 86 -1.54 0.87 -5.32
N THR A 87 -2.28 0.06 -6.07
CA THR A 87 -3.00 0.52 -7.27
C THR A 87 -4.16 1.44 -6.90
N GLU A 88 -4.90 1.14 -5.82
CA GLU A 88 -5.97 2.02 -5.33
C GLU A 88 -5.44 3.42 -4.96
N LEU A 89 -4.29 3.50 -4.29
CA LEU A 89 -3.61 4.77 -4.00
C LEU A 89 -3.30 5.55 -5.29
N LEU A 90 -2.84 4.87 -6.35
CA LEU A 90 -2.54 5.51 -7.63
C LEU A 90 -3.81 5.97 -8.35
N GLU A 91 -4.89 5.20 -8.29
CA GLU A 91 -6.18 5.58 -8.87
C GLU A 91 -6.76 6.81 -8.18
N ILE A 92 -6.73 6.87 -6.84
CA ILE A 92 -7.17 8.03 -6.08
C ILE A 92 -6.30 9.25 -6.40
N ALA A 93 -4.99 9.07 -6.54
CA ALA A 93 -4.06 10.13 -6.91
C ALA A 93 -4.15 10.55 -8.39
N GLY A 94 -4.73 9.71 -9.25
CA GLY A 94 -4.97 9.99 -10.67
C GLY A 94 -6.28 10.73 -10.93
N LYS A 95 -7.17 10.80 -9.94
CA LYS A 95 -8.41 11.60 -9.96
C LYS A 95 -8.15 13.05 -9.52
#